data_AF-A0A498NSW1-F1
#
_entry.id   AF-A0A498NSW1-F1
#
_cell.length_a   1.000
_cell.length_b   1.000
_cell.length_c   1.000
_cell.angle_alpha   90.00
_cell.angle_beta   90.00
_cell.angle_gamma   90.00
#
_symmetry.space_group_name_H-M   'P 1'
#
loop_
_entity.id
_entity.type
_entity.pdbx_description
1 polymer ?
#
loop_
_entity_poly.entity_id
_entity_poly.type
_entity_poly.pdbx_seq_one_letter_code
_entity_poly.pdbx_strand_id
1 'polypeptide(L)'
;MSQTAGYSHLPHQPCPVERQSSVDDPSWGPHKMALIVPFRERFEELLVFVPYMHAFLNKKKIRHKIFIVNQLDHFRFNRASLINVGYTESGNDTDYIAMHDVDLLPENEDLDYGFPKEGPFHVASPELHPLYHYKTYVGGILLLTKKHYQLEQFKVDPEGGLTNLRYKVESRKEMTISGAPCTVINTFLECDLNETPWCQSS
;
A
#
# COMPACT_ATOMS: atom_id res chain seq x y z
N MET A 1 48.81 10.08 35.53
CA MET A 1 48.84 8.61 35.63
C MET A 1 47.41 8.11 35.51
N SER A 2 47.20 7.14 34.63
CA SER A 2 45.91 6.65 34.12
C SER A 2 44.94 6.18 35.20
N GLN A 3 43.65 6.52 35.07
CA GLN A 3 42.55 5.75 35.67
C GLN A 3 41.67 5.24 34.55
N THR A 4 41.71 3.93 34.33
CA THR A 4 40.85 3.17 33.42
C THR A 4 39.50 2.92 34.09
N ALA A 5 38.43 3.52 33.56
CA ALA A 5 37.06 3.15 33.91
C ALA A 5 36.65 1.92 33.08
N GLY A 6 36.38 0.81 33.75
CA GLY A 6 35.86 -0.40 33.14
C GLY A 6 34.39 -0.25 32.76
N TYR A 7 34.03 -0.72 31.57
CA TYR A 7 32.65 -0.97 31.19
C TYR A 7 32.43 -2.48 31.10
N SER A 8 31.51 -2.98 31.92
CA SER A 8 31.01 -4.36 31.85
C SER A 8 30.12 -4.51 30.61
N HIS A 9 30.49 -5.44 29.72
CA HIS A 9 29.60 -5.89 28.65
C HIS A 9 28.35 -6.53 29.28
N LEU A 10 27.18 -5.91 29.06
CA LEU A 10 25.91 -6.59 29.21
C LEU A 10 25.81 -7.65 28.10
N PRO A 11 25.36 -8.88 28.39
CA PRO A 11 25.15 -9.86 27.34
C PRO A 11 24.04 -9.33 26.42
N HIS A 12 24.36 -9.13 25.15
CA HIS A 12 23.36 -9.01 24.10
C HIS A 12 22.56 -10.31 24.08
N GLN A 13 21.43 -10.34 24.78
CA GLN A 13 20.38 -11.29 24.45
C GLN A 13 19.94 -10.97 23.02
N PRO A 14 20.01 -11.92 22.08
CA PRO A 14 19.35 -11.74 20.81
C PRO A 14 17.88 -11.44 21.09
N CYS A 15 17.33 -10.38 20.52
CA CYS A 15 15.88 -10.20 20.49
C CYS A 15 15.27 -11.52 20.00
N PRO A 16 14.22 -12.05 20.65
CA PRO A 16 13.51 -13.18 20.10
C PRO A 16 13.01 -12.76 18.72
N VAL A 17 13.58 -13.33 17.67
CA VAL A 17 12.99 -13.26 16.34
C VAL A 17 11.75 -14.15 16.44
N GLU A 18 10.64 -13.57 16.88
CA GLU A 18 9.35 -14.20 16.69
C GLU A 18 9.22 -14.46 15.19
N ARG A 19 9.20 -15.74 14.83
CA ARG A 19 8.85 -16.18 13.49
C ARG A 19 7.40 -15.79 13.25
N GLN A 20 7.15 -14.57 12.81
CA GLN A 20 5.86 -14.19 12.26
C GLN A 20 5.75 -14.78 10.85
N SER A 21 5.52 -16.09 10.81
CA SER A 21 5.22 -16.83 9.59
C SER A 21 3.77 -16.56 9.18
N SER A 22 3.60 -15.95 8.01
CA SER A 22 2.41 -15.91 7.13
C SER A 22 1.03 -16.09 7.78
N VAL A 23 0.25 -15.01 7.92
CA VAL A 23 -1.08 -15.03 8.55
C VAL A 23 -2.23 -14.81 7.54
N ASP A 24 -2.17 -15.48 6.39
CA ASP A 24 -3.35 -15.68 5.54
C ASP A 24 -4.17 -16.86 6.09
N ASP A 25 -4.80 -16.67 7.27
CA ASP A 25 -5.61 -17.70 7.94
C ASP A 25 -7.05 -17.68 7.38
N PRO A 26 -7.49 -18.74 6.66
CA PRO A 26 -8.84 -18.80 6.11
C PRO A 26 -9.96 -18.75 7.16
N SER A 27 -9.69 -19.06 8.43
CA SER A 27 -10.68 -18.99 9.51
C SER A 27 -11.12 -17.55 9.86
N TRP A 28 -10.34 -16.56 9.44
CA TRP A 28 -10.61 -15.14 9.69
C TRP A 28 -11.70 -14.57 8.78
N GLY A 29 -12.06 -15.30 7.73
CA GLY A 29 -13.14 -14.94 6.83
C GLY A 29 -12.83 -15.26 5.37
N PRO A 30 -13.83 -15.17 4.50
CA PRO A 30 -13.67 -15.52 3.09
C PRO A 30 -12.85 -14.48 2.33
N HIS A 31 -12.88 -13.22 2.77
CA HIS A 31 -12.36 -12.09 2.00
C HIS A 31 -10.88 -11.83 2.25
N LYS A 32 -10.12 -11.65 1.17
CA LYS A 32 -8.71 -11.26 1.18
C LYS A 32 -8.50 -9.89 0.53
N MET A 33 -7.78 -9.02 1.22
CA MET A 33 -7.46 -7.66 0.78
C MET A 33 -6.15 -7.61 -0.02
N ALA A 34 -6.13 -6.83 -1.09
CA ALA A 34 -4.89 -6.29 -1.65
C ALA A 34 -4.63 -4.88 -1.08
N LEU A 35 -3.63 -4.74 -0.21
CA LEU A 35 -3.15 -3.44 0.25
C LEU A 35 -2.18 -2.89 -0.81
N ILE A 36 -2.65 -1.94 -1.62
CA ILE A 36 -1.90 -1.38 -2.75
C ILE A 36 -1.29 -0.05 -2.31
N VAL A 37 0.05 0.02 -2.36
CA VAL A 37 0.85 1.15 -1.92
C VAL A 37 1.61 1.74 -3.11
N PRO A 38 1.15 2.85 -3.69
CA PRO A 38 1.90 3.61 -4.68
C PRO A 38 3.21 4.11 -4.06
N PHE A 39 4.33 3.89 -4.73
CA PHE A 39 5.64 4.10 -4.10
C PHE A 39 6.67 4.69 -5.06
N ARG A 40 7.47 5.63 -4.55
CA ARG A 40 8.75 6.07 -5.12
C ARG A 40 9.56 6.75 -4.01
N GLU A 41 10.80 6.29 -3.79
CA GLU A 41 11.80 6.98 -2.93
C GLU A 41 11.27 7.39 -1.53
N ARG A 42 10.53 6.49 -0.87
CA ARG A 42 10.00 6.65 0.50
C ARG A 42 10.44 5.50 1.41
N PHE A 43 11.72 5.14 1.32
CA PHE A 43 12.22 3.89 1.91
C PHE A 43 12.14 3.89 3.44
N GLU A 44 12.38 5.03 4.08
CA GLU A 44 12.27 5.15 5.54
C GLU A 44 10.83 4.92 6.01
N GLU A 45 9.87 5.52 5.31
CA GLU A 45 8.45 5.32 5.56
C GLU A 45 8.05 3.86 5.32
N LEU A 46 8.56 3.25 4.24
CA LEU A 46 8.27 1.85 3.93
C LEU A 46 8.73 0.88 5.02
N LEU A 47 9.91 1.14 5.60
CA LEU A 47 10.47 0.32 6.69
C LEU A 47 9.58 0.33 7.93
N VAL A 48 8.87 1.42 8.19
CA VAL A 48 7.89 1.53 9.27
C VAL A 48 6.54 0.94 8.85
N PHE A 49 6.09 1.30 7.65
CA PHE A 49 4.76 0.99 7.12
C PHE A 49 4.46 -0.50 7.06
N VAL A 50 5.35 -1.29 6.43
CA VAL A 50 5.09 -2.71 6.16
C VAL A 50 4.89 -3.52 7.44
N PRO A 51 5.80 -3.49 8.43
CA PRO A 51 5.57 -4.21 9.68
C PRO A 51 4.39 -3.65 10.48
N TYR A 52 4.19 -2.34 10.49
CA TYR A 52 3.07 -1.71 11.21
C TYR A 52 1.72 -2.18 10.67
N MET A 53 1.49 -2.03 9.36
CA MET A 53 0.23 -2.39 8.73
C MET A 53 -0.04 -3.89 8.79
N HIS A 54 1.00 -4.71 8.64
CA HIS A 54 0.87 -6.16 8.78
C HIS A 54 0.37 -6.54 10.18
N ALA A 55 0.98 -5.98 11.23
CA ALA A 55 0.57 -6.22 12.61
C ALA A 55 -0.85 -5.69 12.90
N PHE A 56 -1.16 -4.48 12.46
CA PHE A 56 -2.48 -3.85 12.61
C PHE A 56 -3.59 -4.71 11.99
N LEU A 57 -3.41 -5.16 10.75
CA LEU A 57 -4.39 -5.96 10.03
C LEU A 57 -4.51 -7.38 10.60
N ASN A 58 -3.40 -7.99 11.04
CA ASN A 58 -3.44 -9.28 11.73
C ASN A 58 -4.20 -9.21 13.05
N LYS A 59 -4.02 -8.14 13.84
CA LYS A 59 -4.77 -7.93 15.10
C LYS A 59 -6.28 -7.88 14.83
N LYS A 60 -6.67 -7.31 13.69
CA LYS A 60 -8.08 -7.23 13.23
C LYS A 60 -8.55 -8.49 12.51
N LYS A 61 -7.72 -9.53 12.40
CA LYS A 61 -8.01 -10.76 11.66
C LYS A 61 -8.42 -10.49 10.21
N ILE A 62 -7.68 -9.62 9.53
CA ILE A 62 -7.92 -9.31 8.12
C ILE A 62 -6.90 -10.06 7.28
N ARG A 63 -7.36 -10.94 6.39
CA ARG A 63 -6.50 -11.62 5.42
C ARG A 63 -6.05 -10.61 4.38
N HIS A 64 -4.74 -10.51 4.13
CA HIS A 64 -4.22 -9.46 3.26
C HIS A 64 -2.91 -9.83 2.55
N LYS A 65 -2.62 -9.12 1.45
CA LYS A 65 -1.32 -9.07 0.78
C LYS A 65 -0.91 -7.61 0.59
N ILE A 66 0.36 -7.30 0.84
CA ILE A 66 0.91 -5.95 0.69
C ILE A 66 1.66 -5.85 -0.63
N PHE A 67 1.22 -4.94 -1.50
CA PHE A 67 1.81 -4.67 -2.81
C PHE A 67 2.41 -3.27 -2.85
N ILE A 68 3.73 -3.19 -2.97
CA ILE A 68 4.46 -1.94 -3.13
C ILE A 68 4.65 -1.72 -4.63
N VAL A 69 3.92 -0.77 -5.21
CA VAL A 69 3.99 -0.47 -6.65
C VAL A 69 4.99 0.65 -6.86
N ASN A 70 6.23 0.26 -7.17
CA ASN A 70 7.39 1.13 -7.24
C ASN A 70 7.56 1.73 -8.64
N GLN A 71 7.40 3.05 -8.78
CA GLN A 71 7.51 3.76 -10.05
C GLN A 71 8.97 4.10 -10.38
N LEU A 72 9.51 3.46 -11.43
CA LEU A 72 10.91 3.56 -11.84
C LEU A 72 11.19 4.56 -12.97
N ASP A 73 10.18 4.91 -13.77
CA ASP A 73 10.32 5.95 -14.78
C ASP A 73 10.62 7.31 -14.14
N HIS A 74 11.11 8.25 -14.95
CA HIS A 74 11.46 9.61 -14.50
C HIS A 74 10.31 10.62 -14.65
N PHE A 75 9.10 10.16 -15.01
CA PHE A 75 7.91 11.01 -15.04
C PHE A 75 7.51 11.42 -13.63
N ARG A 76 6.66 12.43 -13.53
CA ARG A 76 6.03 12.82 -12.26
C ARG A 76 5.36 11.60 -11.62
N PHE A 77 5.38 11.57 -10.30
CA PHE A 77 4.77 10.48 -9.55
C PHE A 77 3.27 10.42 -9.86
N ASN A 78 2.80 9.27 -10.35
CA ASN A 78 1.43 9.08 -10.79
C ASN A 78 0.73 8.04 -9.92
N ARG A 79 0.25 8.51 -8.76
CA ARG A 79 -0.45 7.70 -7.76
C ARG A 79 -1.59 6.88 -8.38
N ALA A 80 -2.45 7.51 -9.19
CA ALA A 80 -3.63 6.86 -9.76
C ALA A 80 -3.26 5.70 -10.69
N SER A 81 -2.31 5.91 -11.61
CA SER A 81 -1.84 4.85 -12.51
C SER A 81 -1.17 3.71 -11.73
N LEU A 82 -0.40 4.00 -10.68
CA LEU A 82 0.20 2.95 -9.85
C LEU A 82 -0.84 2.13 -9.09
N ILE A 83 -1.94 2.74 -8.64
CA ILE A 83 -3.06 1.99 -8.07
C ILE A 83 -3.68 1.06 -9.12
N ASN A 84 -3.89 1.56 -10.35
CA ASN A 84 -4.40 0.74 -11.45
C ASN A 84 -3.49 -0.45 -11.77
N VAL A 85 -2.17 -0.25 -11.74
CA VAL A 85 -1.19 -1.33 -11.86
C VAL A 85 -1.33 -2.31 -10.69
N GLY A 86 -1.33 -1.83 -9.44
CA GLY A 86 -1.49 -2.70 -8.27
C GLY A 86 -2.80 -3.49 -8.27
N TYR A 87 -3.90 -2.88 -8.73
CA TYR A 87 -5.19 -3.55 -8.89
C TYR A 87 -5.06 -4.74 -9.85
N THR A 88 -4.44 -4.51 -11.01
CA THR A 88 -4.25 -5.51 -12.06
C THR A 88 -3.33 -6.63 -11.59
N GLU A 89 -2.20 -6.26 -10.97
CA GLU A 89 -1.16 -7.19 -10.53
C GLU A 89 -1.53 -7.98 -9.27
N SER A 90 -2.48 -7.49 -8.47
CA SER A 90 -2.95 -8.21 -7.27
C SER A 90 -3.69 -9.51 -7.56
N GLY A 91 -4.08 -9.75 -8.82
CA GLY A 91 -4.64 -11.01 -9.31
C GLY A 91 -5.96 -11.44 -8.67
N ASN A 92 -6.48 -12.61 -9.03
CA ASN A 92 -7.83 -13.04 -8.61
C ASN A 92 -7.89 -13.66 -7.20
N ASP A 93 -6.76 -13.76 -6.48
CA ASP A 93 -6.71 -14.27 -5.10
C ASP A 93 -7.13 -13.20 -4.06
N THR A 94 -7.48 -11.99 -4.50
CA THR A 94 -7.93 -10.90 -3.64
C THR A 94 -9.31 -10.41 -4.07
N ASP A 95 -10.18 -10.12 -3.10
CA ASP A 95 -11.59 -9.78 -3.32
C ASP A 95 -11.85 -8.26 -3.33
N TYR A 96 -11.01 -7.53 -2.61
CA TYR A 96 -11.10 -6.09 -2.44
C TYR A 96 -9.72 -5.47 -2.29
N ILE A 97 -9.64 -4.17 -2.51
CA ILE A 97 -8.41 -3.40 -2.42
C ILE A 97 -8.52 -2.36 -1.32
N ALA A 98 -7.39 -2.04 -0.71
CA ALA A 98 -7.18 -0.80 0.03
C ALA A 98 -6.10 -0.01 -0.71
N MET A 99 -6.47 1.16 -1.22
CA MET A 99 -5.55 2.12 -1.80
C MET A 99 -4.95 2.91 -0.64
N HIS A 100 -3.62 2.86 -0.46
CA HIS A 100 -3.01 3.32 0.77
C HIS A 100 -1.73 4.11 0.51
N ASP A 101 -1.64 5.29 1.12
CA ASP A 101 -0.40 6.07 1.12
C ASP A 101 0.58 5.46 2.14
N VAL A 102 1.87 5.46 1.82
CA VAL A 102 2.92 4.80 2.64
C VAL A 102 3.23 5.55 3.94
N ASP A 103 2.87 6.83 4.02
CA ASP A 103 3.15 7.75 5.12
C ASP A 103 1.93 7.98 6.04
N LEU A 104 0.80 7.33 5.76
CA LEU A 104 -0.38 7.37 6.61
C LEU A 104 -0.49 6.07 7.40
N LEU A 105 -0.44 6.12 8.72
CA LEU A 105 -0.62 4.96 9.60
C LEU A 105 -1.89 5.13 10.45
N PRO A 106 -2.76 4.10 10.56
CA PRO A 106 -3.96 4.18 11.36
C PRO A 106 -3.67 4.13 12.87
N GLU A 107 -3.71 5.27 13.56
CA GLU A 107 -3.52 5.33 15.02
C GLU A 107 -4.69 4.77 15.83
N ASN A 108 -5.92 4.90 15.30
CA ASN A 108 -7.12 4.40 15.95
C ASN A 108 -7.42 2.95 15.51
N GLU A 109 -7.37 2.02 16.45
CA GLU A 109 -7.64 0.60 16.23
C GLU A 109 -9.07 0.29 15.79
N ASP A 110 -10.02 1.21 16.03
CA ASP A 110 -11.42 1.08 15.65
C ASP A 110 -11.66 1.33 14.15
N LEU A 111 -10.68 1.87 13.42
CA LEU A 111 -10.80 2.09 11.97
C LEU A 111 -11.07 0.78 11.24
N ASP A 112 -12.13 0.75 10.44
CA ASP A 112 -12.57 -0.45 9.74
C ASP A 112 -11.78 -0.64 8.43
N TYR A 113 -11.16 -1.80 8.28
CA TYR A 113 -10.47 -2.24 7.07
C TYR A 113 -11.14 -3.48 6.45
N GLY A 114 -12.32 -3.85 6.95
CA GLY A 114 -13.07 -5.01 6.50
C GLY A 114 -13.59 -4.89 5.07
N PHE A 115 -14.22 -5.97 4.60
CA PHE A 115 -14.74 -6.04 3.25
C PHE A 115 -15.86 -5.00 3.01
N PRO A 116 -15.69 -4.04 2.08
CA PRO A 116 -16.59 -2.89 1.93
C PRO A 116 -17.81 -3.26 1.06
N LYS A 117 -18.71 -4.07 1.62
CA LYS A 117 -19.84 -4.66 0.89
C LYS A 117 -20.79 -3.63 0.25
N GLU A 118 -21.05 -2.53 0.94
CA GLU A 118 -22.07 -1.53 0.55
C GLU A 118 -21.57 -0.52 -0.51
N GLY A 119 -20.26 -0.42 -0.73
CA GLY A 119 -19.69 0.59 -1.62
C GLY A 119 -18.26 0.98 -1.26
N PRO A 120 -17.65 1.94 -1.96
CA PRO A 120 -16.36 2.51 -1.57
C PRO A 120 -16.40 3.03 -0.12
N PHE A 121 -15.40 2.67 0.69
CA PHE A 121 -15.30 3.06 2.10
C PHE A 121 -14.03 3.86 2.37
N HIS A 122 -14.19 5.14 2.72
CA HIS A 122 -13.07 6.06 2.93
C HIS A 122 -12.66 6.07 4.41
N VAL A 123 -11.60 5.33 4.73
CA VAL A 123 -11.08 5.20 6.10
C VAL A 123 -10.46 6.51 6.55
N ALA A 124 -9.65 7.14 5.68
CA ALA A 124 -9.08 8.45 5.92
C ALA A 124 -10.02 9.56 5.40
N SER A 125 -11.27 9.55 5.86
CA SER A 125 -12.27 10.54 5.47
C SER A 125 -11.75 11.96 5.75
N PRO A 126 -12.26 13.01 5.07
CA PRO A 126 -11.79 14.38 5.30
C PRO A 126 -11.90 14.82 6.77
N GLU A 127 -12.79 14.23 7.56
CA GLU A 127 -12.95 14.50 8.99
C GLU A 127 -11.83 13.86 9.84
N LEU A 128 -11.18 12.81 9.32
CA LEU A 128 -10.15 12.03 9.99
C LEU A 128 -8.74 12.24 9.38
N HIS A 129 -8.63 12.86 8.20
CA HIS A 129 -7.35 13.10 7.54
C HIS A 129 -6.57 14.22 8.23
N PRO A 130 -5.27 14.07 8.53
CA PRO A 130 -4.50 15.05 9.30
C PRO A 130 -4.30 16.40 8.59
N LEU A 131 -4.39 16.43 7.26
CA LEU A 131 -4.05 17.61 6.44
C LEU A 131 -5.17 18.10 5.49
N TYR A 132 -6.18 17.28 5.20
CA TYR A 132 -7.09 17.53 4.07
C TYR A 132 -8.54 17.32 4.49
N HIS A 133 -9.25 18.43 4.69
CA HIS A 133 -10.61 18.43 5.26
C HIS A 133 -11.71 18.80 4.26
N TYR A 134 -11.44 18.79 2.95
CA TYR A 134 -12.43 19.16 1.95
C TYR A 134 -13.28 17.97 1.48
N LYS A 135 -14.57 18.22 1.25
CA LYS A 135 -15.61 17.19 1.02
C LYS A 135 -15.38 16.26 -0.18
N THR A 136 -14.57 16.67 -1.15
CA THR A 136 -14.25 15.91 -2.37
C THR A 136 -12.87 15.24 -2.32
N TYR A 137 -12.20 15.23 -1.17
CA TYR A 137 -10.90 14.56 -1.03
C TYR A 137 -11.06 13.05 -1.17
N VAL A 138 -10.47 12.50 -2.21
CA VAL A 138 -10.38 11.06 -2.48
C VAL A 138 -8.90 10.67 -2.52
N GLY A 139 -8.26 10.78 -1.35
CA GLY A 139 -6.86 10.40 -1.12
C GLY A 139 -6.68 9.67 0.21
N GLY A 140 -5.46 9.31 0.56
CA GLY A 140 -5.18 8.58 1.79
C GLY A 140 -5.57 7.12 1.67
N ILE A 141 -6.61 6.70 2.41
CA ILE A 141 -6.98 5.29 2.59
C ILE A 141 -8.43 5.06 2.15
N LEU A 142 -8.61 4.43 0.99
CA LEU A 142 -9.93 4.13 0.42
C LEU A 142 -10.03 2.66 0.03
N LEU A 143 -11.08 2.01 0.50
CA LEU A 143 -11.36 0.59 0.30
C LEU A 143 -12.46 0.40 -0.73
N LEU A 144 -12.26 -0.52 -1.67
CA LEU A 144 -13.27 -0.91 -2.65
C LEU A 144 -13.21 -2.41 -2.92
N THR A 145 -14.37 -3.05 -3.12
CA THR A 145 -14.40 -4.37 -3.77
C THR A 145 -13.83 -4.25 -5.18
N LYS A 146 -13.25 -5.33 -5.72
CA LYS A 146 -12.74 -5.29 -7.10
C LYS A 146 -13.82 -4.93 -8.12
N LYS A 147 -15.04 -5.41 -7.88
CA LYS A 147 -16.22 -5.04 -8.68
C LYS A 147 -16.52 -3.54 -8.61
N HIS A 148 -16.55 -2.95 -7.41
CA HIS A 148 -16.75 -1.52 -7.28
C HIS A 148 -15.62 -0.74 -7.95
N TYR A 149 -14.37 -1.15 -7.77
CA TYR A 149 -13.23 -0.50 -8.42
C TYR A 149 -13.41 -0.40 -9.93
N GLN A 150 -13.79 -1.49 -10.60
CA GLN A 150 -14.07 -1.50 -12.04
C GLN A 150 -15.21 -0.57 -12.44
N LEU A 151 -16.28 -0.49 -11.65
CA LEU A 151 -17.43 0.37 -11.93
C LEU A 151 -17.11 1.86 -11.70
N GLU A 152 -16.27 2.18 -10.72
CA GLU A 152 -15.91 3.57 -10.40
C GLU A 152 -14.95 4.19 -11.44
N GLN A 153 -14.12 3.40 -12.14
CA GLN A 153 -13.12 3.93 -13.09
C GLN A 153 -13.73 4.82 -14.18
N PHE A 154 -14.92 4.51 -14.68
CA PHE A 154 -15.48 5.15 -15.89
C PHE A 154 -16.43 6.31 -15.60
N LYS A 155 -16.58 6.73 -14.34
CA LYS A 155 -17.57 7.76 -13.96
C LYS A 155 -17.10 9.18 -14.23
N VAL A 156 -15.79 9.43 -14.19
CA VAL A 156 -15.20 10.76 -14.31
C VAL A 156 -14.50 10.93 -15.65
N ASP A 157 -13.73 9.92 -16.06
CA ASP A 157 -13.05 9.87 -17.34
C ASP A 157 -13.44 8.57 -18.05
N PRO A 158 -14.27 8.63 -19.12
CA PRO A 158 -14.72 7.44 -19.84
C PRO A 158 -13.67 6.90 -20.82
N GLU A 159 -12.62 7.67 -21.13
CA GLU A 159 -11.55 7.28 -22.06
C GLU A 159 -10.29 6.82 -21.30
N GLY A 160 -10.02 7.45 -20.15
CA GLY A 160 -8.97 7.12 -19.20
C GLY A 160 -9.25 5.95 -18.26
N GLY A 161 -8.24 5.53 -17.50
CA GLY A 161 -8.36 4.61 -16.37
C GLY A 161 -7.68 3.26 -16.57
N LEU A 162 -8.36 2.17 -16.18
CA LEU A 162 -7.80 0.81 -16.28
C LEU A 162 -7.61 0.34 -17.73
N THR A 163 -8.47 0.78 -18.65
CA THR A 163 -8.54 0.22 -20.02
C THR A 163 -7.47 0.75 -20.95
N ASN A 164 -6.93 1.94 -20.70
CA ASN A 164 -5.88 2.56 -21.50
C ASN A 164 -4.54 2.70 -20.75
N LEU A 165 -4.43 2.07 -19.57
CA LEU A 165 -3.20 2.07 -18.78
C LEU A 165 -2.07 1.38 -19.54
N ARG A 166 -1.04 2.15 -19.90
CA ARG A 166 0.19 1.64 -20.53
C ARG A 166 1.32 1.60 -19.51
N TYR A 167 1.84 0.40 -19.27
CA TYR A 167 2.94 0.19 -18.32
C TYR A 167 3.72 -1.08 -18.64
N LYS A 168 4.95 -1.16 -18.11
CA LYS A 168 5.79 -2.34 -18.13
C LYS A 168 6.21 -2.70 -16.70
N VAL A 169 5.98 -3.95 -16.32
CA VAL A 169 6.58 -4.50 -15.09
C VAL A 169 8.01 -4.94 -15.39
N GLU A 170 8.97 -4.29 -14.73
CA GLU A 170 10.38 -4.67 -14.82
C GLU A 170 10.66 -5.94 -14.01
N SER A 171 10.16 -6.00 -12.77
CA SER A 171 10.30 -7.17 -11.92
C SER A 171 9.22 -7.24 -10.84
N ARG A 172 8.97 -8.45 -10.33
CA ARG A 172 8.14 -8.73 -9.16
C ARG A 172 9.05 -9.42 -8.14
N LYS A 173 9.20 -8.83 -6.95
CA LYS A 173 10.09 -9.33 -5.91
C LYS A 173 9.30 -9.52 -4.63
N GLU A 174 9.19 -10.76 -4.18
CA GLU A 174 8.71 -11.07 -2.84
C GLU A 174 9.84 -10.78 -1.84
N MET A 175 9.53 -10.05 -0.77
CA MET A 175 10.49 -9.76 0.28
C MET A 175 9.81 -9.64 1.64
N THR A 176 10.63 -9.56 2.67
CA THR A 176 10.18 -9.41 4.06
C THR A 176 10.85 -8.20 4.67
N ILE A 177 10.08 -7.35 5.35
CA ILE A 177 10.58 -6.23 6.15
C ILE A 177 10.21 -6.52 7.60
N SER A 178 11.21 -6.75 8.45
CA SER A 178 11.00 -7.04 9.89
C SER A 178 10.00 -8.18 10.16
N GLY A 179 10.04 -9.24 9.34
CA GLY A 179 9.12 -10.38 9.44
C GLY A 179 7.81 -10.24 8.65
N ALA A 180 7.41 -9.02 8.27
CA ALA A 180 6.20 -8.78 7.49
C ALA A 180 6.44 -8.97 5.98
N PRO A 181 5.67 -9.84 5.30
CA PRO A 181 5.84 -10.09 3.87
C PRO A 181 5.20 -8.98 3.01
N CYS A 182 5.87 -8.62 1.93
CA CYS A 182 5.32 -7.77 0.87
C CYS A 182 5.84 -8.17 -0.51
N THR A 183 5.14 -7.74 -1.55
CA THR A 183 5.58 -7.89 -2.94
C THR A 183 5.88 -6.50 -3.50
N VAL A 184 7.11 -6.29 -3.95
CA VAL A 184 7.51 -5.09 -4.68
C VAL A 184 7.33 -5.34 -6.18
N ILE A 185 6.54 -4.49 -6.82
CA ILE A 185 6.30 -4.49 -8.26
C ILE A 185 7.03 -3.27 -8.82
N ASN A 186 8.16 -3.51 -9.47
CA ASN A 186 8.91 -2.46 -10.15
C ASN A 186 8.25 -2.15 -11.50
N THR A 187 7.82 -0.91 -11.68
CA THR A 187 6.95 -0.51 -12.79
C THR A 187 7.50 0.70 -13.52
N PHE A 188 7.53 0.63 -14.84
CA PHE A 188 7.65 1.78 -15.72
C PHE A 188 6.27 2.13 -16.24
N LEU A 189 5.79 3.35 -15.98
CA LEU A 189 4.61 3.89 -16.63
C LEU A 189 5.02 4.49 -17.98
N GLU A 190 4.18 4.29 -18.99
CA GLU A 190 4.33 4.99 -20.26
C GLU A 190 3.61 6.33 -20.20
N CYS A 191 4.17 7.33 -20.87
CA CYS A 191 3.54 8.62 -21.05
C CYS A 191 3.42 8.96 -22.54
N ASP A 192 2.21 9.34 -22.96
CA ASP A 192 2.00 9.97 -24.24
C ASP A 192 2.19 11.48 -24.08
N LEU A 193 3.21 12.03 -24.72
CA LEU A 193 3.48 13.46 -24.66
C LEU A 193 2.50 14.29 -25.49
N ASN A 194 1.76 13.67 -26.42
CA ASN A 194 0.74 14.37 -27.19
C ASN A 194 -0.56 14.54 -26.39
N GLU A 195 -0.87 13.58 -25.51
CA GLU A 195 -2.09 13.59 -24.69
C GLU A 195 -1.85 14.16 -23.29
N THR A 196 -0.73 13.77 -22.67
CA THR A 196 -0.42 14.05 -21.26
C THR A 196 0.97 14.68 -21.07
N PRO A 197 1.31 15.79 -21.75
CA PRO A 197 2.65 16.39 -21.68
C PRO A 197 3.08 16.78 -20.26
N TRP A 198 2.13 17.04 -19.37
CA TRP A 198 2.38 17.34 -17.96
C TRP A 198 2.91 16.16 -17.14
N CYS A 199 3.01 14.95 -17.71
CA CYS A 199 3.63 13.80 -17.08
C CYS A 199 5.14 13.99 -16.88
N GLN A 200 5.79 14.82 -17.68
CA GLN A 200 7.23 15.07 -17.54
C GLN A 200 7.48 15.84 -16.25
N SER A 201 8.56 15.45 -15.55
CA SER A 201 9.09 16.27 -14.46
C SER A 201 9.72 17.50 -15.10
N SER A 202 9.19 18.68 -14.76
CA SER A 202 9.77 19.97 -15.13
C SER A 202 11.17 20.16 -14.57
#